data_AF-A0A9W4H958-F1
#
_entry.id   AF-A0A9W4H958-F1
#
_cell.length_a   1.000
_cell.length_b   1.000
_cell.length_c   1.000
_cell.angle_alpha   90.00
_cell.angle_beta   90.00
_cell.angle_gamma   90.00
#
_symmetry.space_group_name_H-M   'P 1'
#
loop_
_entity.id
_entity.type
_entity.pdbx_description
1 polymer ?
#
loop_
_entity_poly.entity_id
_entity_poly.type
_entity_poly.pdbx_seq_one_letter_code
_entity_poly.pdbx_strand_id
1 'polypeptide(L)'
;MDATHSKQVHTAKACFDGIFAAYSARDGLLGPRDILEGPRAMGAALVPGEANPEAIDQNLGTEFAVVRSSFKWHASCRHTHPSVDALLSLMGKNRVSFDDIDSVLVPTYQAAINVLSLSGNGDTVHQSKFSMGFVLAIAAKKGQAMITDFTEADLKDASLRAFQSRVKMEYNAEIDSQFPERWQGTVVVQCKSGKTFTESVTFAKGDPELPLTRCEIEAKTHALAKYGGIKDTNKVDSLIQRAWNLEHEKDVKGFVF
;
A
#
# COMPACT_ATOMS: atom_id res chain seq x y z
N MET A 1 -10.06 -5.36 -15.73
CA MET A 1 -9.90 -6.20 -14.53
C MET A 1 -10.27 -5.31 -13.36
N ASP A 2 -11.46 -5.53 -12.81
CA ASP A 2 -12.12 -4.52 -12.00
C ASP A 2 -11.54 -4.48 -10.59
N ALA A 3 -11.28 -3.30 -10.04
CA ALA A 3 -10.92 -3.15 -8.63
C ALA A 3 -12.16 -3.46 -7.77
N THR A 4 -12.36 -4.75 -7.44
CA THR A 4 -13.55 -5.27 -6.77
C THR A 4 -13.28 -5.69 -5.32
N HIS A 5 -14.36 -5.95 -4.58
CA HIS A 5 -14.34 -6.44 -3.20
C HIS A 5 -13.71 -7.84 -3.03
N SER A 6 -13.52 -8.60 -4.11
CA SER A 6 -12.94 -9.95 -4.03
C SER A 6 -11.49 -9.93 -3.53
N LYS A 7 -10.75 -8.84 -3.80
CA LYS A 7 -9.36 -8.66 -3.37
C LYS A 7 -9.20 -8.79 -1.85
N GLN A 8 -10.15 -8.27 -1.08
CA GLN A 8 -10.17 -8.36 0.38
C GLN A 8 -10.48 -9.79 0.85
N VAL A 9 -11.29 -10.52 0.08
CA VAL A 9 -11.68 -11.90 0.41
C VAL A 9 -10.53 -12.88 0.16
N HIS A 10 -9.64 -12.62 -0.80
CA HIS A 10 -8.50 -13.50 -1.09
C HIS A 10 -7.63 -13.79 0.14
N THR A 11 -7.28 -12.76 0.91
CA THR A 11 -6.46 -12.94 2.13
C THR A 11 -7.23 -13.67 3.22
N ALA A 12 -8.51 -13.38 3.39
CA ALA A 12 -9.36 -14.08 4.37
C ALA A 12 -9.48 -15.57 4.03
N LYS A 13 -9.70 -15.90 2.76
CA LYS A 13 -9.78 -17.28 2.28
C LYS A 13 -8.46 -18.02 2.43
N ALA A 14 -7.34 -17.38 2.12
CA ALA A 14 -6.01 -17.96 2.32
C ALA A 14 -5.75 -18.30 3.81
N CYS A 15 -6.12 -17.41 4.74
CA CYS A 15 -6.02 -17.70 6.18
C CYS A 15 -6.91 -18.87 6.60
N PHE A 16 -8.16 -18.91 6.11
CA PHE A 16 -9.07 -20.02 6.37
C PHE A 16 -8.49 -21.35 5.88
N ASP A 17 -7.99 -21.39 4.64
CA ASP A 17 -7.43 -22.60 4.03
C ASP A 17 -6.19 -23.10 4.78
N GLY A 18 -5.32 -22.19 5.24
CA GLY A 18 -4.17 -22.54 6.07
C GLY A 18 -4.55 -23.18 7.40
N ILE A 19 -5.55 -22.62 8.10
CA ILE A 19 -6.07 -23.20 9.35
C ILE A 19 -6.70 -24.57 9.07
N PHE A 20 -7.56 -24.66 8.06
CA PHE A 20 -8.21 -25.91 7.70
C PHE A 20 -7.20 -27.03 7.37
N ALA A 21 -6.18 -26.71 6.58
CA ALA A 21 -5.12 -27.65 6.22
C ALA A 21 -4.34 -28.15 7.45
N ALA A 22 -3.95 -27.23 8.35
CA ALA A 22 -3.20 -27.59 9.56
C ALA A 22 -3.99 -28.52 10.49
N TYR A 23 -5.28 -28.22 10.73
CA TYR A 23 -6.14 -29.05 11.58
C TYR A 23 -6.47 -30.39 10.92
N SER A 24 -6.71 -30.42 9.61
CA SER A 24 -6.96 -31.68 8.89
C SER A 24 -5.74 -32.61 8.92
N ALA A 25 -4.53 -32.05 8.74
CA ALA A 25 -3.29 -32.81 8.82
C ALA A 25 -3.06 -33.36 10.24
N ARG A 26 -3.32 -32.55 11.27
CA ARG A 26 -3.28 -32.98 12.69
C ARG A 26 -4.20 -34.17 12.95
N ASP A 27 -5.39 -34.18 12.32
CA ASP A 27 -6.40 -35.23 12.49
C ASP A 27 -6.16 -36.43 11.54
N GLY A 28 -5.03 -36.46 10.83
CA GLY A 28 -4.57 -37.64 10.07
C GLY A 28 -4.85 -37.61 8.57
N LEU A 29 -5.33 -36.49 8.01
CA LEU A 29 -5.47 -36.36 6.56
C LEU A 29 -4.08 -36.34 5.90
N LEU A 30 -3.83 -37.32 5.02
CA LEU A 30 -2.58 -37.39 4.27
C LEU A 30 -2.62 -36.49 3.04
N GLY A 31 -1.48 -35.84 2.76
CA GLY A 31 -1.25 -35.04 1.56
C GLY A 31 0.09 -35.38 0.90
N PRO A 32 0.30 -34.91 -0.35
CA PRO A 32 1.58 -35.07 -1.05
C PRO A 32 2.70 -34.35 -0.29
N ARG A 33 3.85 -35.02 -0.14
CA ARG A 33 5.01 -34.50 0.63
C ARG A 33 5.84 -33.49 -0.16
N ASP A 34 5.74 -33.55 -1.48
CA ASP A 34 6.50 -32.79 -2.47
C ASP A 34 5.60 -31.78 -3.22
N ILE A 35 4.53 -31.28 -2.58
CA ILE A 35 3.52 -30.41 -3.22
C ILE A 35 4.08 -29.10 -3.81
N LEU A 36 5.27 -28.67 -3.39
CA LEU A 36 5.93 -27.46 -3.88
C LEU A 36 6.94 -27.74 -5.01
N GLU A 37 7.67 -28.86 -4.94
CA GLU A 37 8.87 -29.13 -5.76
C GLU A 37 8.83 -30.40 -6.63
N GLY A 38 7.87 -31.30 -6.38
CA GLY A 38 7.71 -32.53 -7.16
C GLY A 38 7.39 -32.30 -8.65
N PRO A 39 7.48 -33.35 -9.48
CA PRO A 39 7.27 -33.22 -10.94
C PRO A 39 5.84 -32.82 -11.34
N ARG A 40 4.88 -32.87 -10.41
CA ARG A 40 3.48 -32.42 -10.58
C ARG A 40 3.09 -31.35 -9.55
N ALA A 41 4.08 -30.71 -8.96
CA ALA A 41 3.92 -29.75 -7.89
C ALA A 41 3.60 -28.34 -8.38
N MET A 42 3.35 -27.43 -7.44
CA MET A 42 3.03 -26.03 -7.74
C MET A 42 4.11 -25.35 -8.59
N GLY A 43 5.39 -25.55 -8.30
CA GLY A 43 6.48 -24.95 -9.09
C GLY A 43 6.42 -25.38 -10.56
N ALA A 44 6.35 -26.69 -10.81
CA ALA A 44 6.26 -27.24 -12.16
C ALA A 44 4.98 -26.80 -12.91
N ALA A 45 3.88 -26.56 -12.19
CA ALA A 45 2.60 -26.18 -12.78
C ALA A 45 2.44 -24.67 -13.04
N LEU A 46 2.96 -23.82 -12.15
CA LEU A 46 2.72 -22.37 -12.18
C LEU A 46 3.86 -21.60 -12.86
N VAL A 47 5.09 -22.10 -12.78
CA VAL A 47 6.30 -21.47 -13.37
C VAL A 47 7.19 -22.51 -14.05
N PRO A 48 6.71 -23.13 -15.16
CA PRO A 48 7.40 -24.26 -15.78
C PRO A 48 8.81 -23.87 -16.24
N GLY A 49 9.83 -24.60 -15.78
CA GLY A 49 11.24 -24.38 -16.14
C GLY A 49 11.95 -23.26 -15.38
N GLU A 50 11.23 -22.52 -14.52
CA GLU A 50 11.77 -21.38 -13.76
C GLU A 50 11.56 -21.52 -12.25
N ALA A 51 11.02 -22.65 -11.78
CA ALA A 51 10.83 -22.90 -10.37
C ALA A 51 12.17 -22.90 -9.62
N ASN A 52 12.22 -22.20 -8.49
CA ASN A 52 13.37 -22.14 -7.57
C ASN A 52 12.89 -22.51 -6.15
N PRO A 53 12.80 -23.81 -5.82
CA PRO A 53 12.38 -24.27 -4.49
C PRO A 53 13.27 -23.75 -3.37
N GLU A 54 14.59 -23.63 -3.60
CA GLU A 54 15.56 -23.19 -2.61
C GLU A 54 15.28 -21.76 -2.12
N ALA A 55 14.58 -20.93 -2.92
CA ALA A 55 14.15 -19.59 -2.49
C ALA A 55 13.23 -19.60 -1.25
N ILE A 56 12.61 -20.74 -0.93
CA ILE A 56 11.71 -20.88 0.21
C ILE A 56 12.49 -20.90 1.54
N ASP A 57 13.67 -21.52 1.57
CA ASP A 57 14.39 -21.84 2.82
C ASP A 57 15.89 -21.49 2.83
N GLN A 58 16.47 -20.99 1.73
CA GLN A 58 17.92 -20.70 1.59
C GLN A 58 18.54 -19.87 2.73
N ASN A 59 17.76 -19.01 3.41
CA ASN A 59 18.21 -18.14 4.51
C ASN A 59 17.37 -18.33 5.79
N LEU A 60 16.72 -19.49 5.95
CA LEU A 60 15.88 -19.73 7.11
C LEU A 60 16.71 -19.70 8.40
N GLY A 61 16.28 -18.88 9.36
CA GLY A 61 16.96 -18.70 10.64
C GLY A 61 18.02 -17.59 10.66
N THR A 62 18.40 -17.03 9.50
CA THR A 62 19.33 -15.89 9.41
C THR A 62 18.67 -14.63 8.87
N GLU A 63 17.77 -14.75 7.89
CA GLU A 63 16.98 -13.64 7.37
C GLU A 63 15.50 -13.81 7.68
N PHE A 64 14.85 -12.72 8.10
CA PHE A 64 13.42 -12.72 8.41
C PHE A 64 12.69 -11.76 7.48
N ALA A 65 11.91 -12.29 6.53
CA ALA A 65 11.17 -11.45 5.57
C ALA A 65 10.21 -10.45 6.25
N VAL A 66 9.71 -10.76 7.44
CA VAL A 66 8.82 -9.88 8.21
C VAL A 66 9.47 -8.53 8.53
N VAL A 67 10.78 -8.48 8.79
CA VAL A 67 11.47 -7.21 9.10
C VAL A 67 11.70 -6.35 7.86
N ARG A 68 11.56 -6.93 6.66
CA ARG A 68 11.64 -6.23 5.37
C ARG A 68 10.26 -5.81 4.84
N SER A 69 9.22 -5.94 5.64
CA SER A 69 7.85 -5.58 5.24
C SER A 69 7.60 -4.08 5.39
N SER A 70 6.96 -3.48 4.40
CA SER A 70 6.58 -2.07 4.45
C SER A 70 5.24 -1.85 5.16
N PHE A 71 5.17 -0.76 5.95
CA PHE A 71 3.92 -0.23 6.46
C PHE A 71 3.36 0.82 5.51
N LYS A 72 2.23 0.53 4.87
CA LYS A 72 1.54 1.51 4.00
C LYS A 72 1.15 2.77 4.75
N TRP A 73 1.81 3.91 4.53
CA TRP A 73 1.36 5.17 5.14
C TRP A 73 0.03 5.64 4.54
N HIS A 74 -0.04 5.72 3.21
CA HIS A 74 -1.23 6.16 2.49
C HIS A 74 -2.24 5.02 2.28
N ALA A 75 -3.54 5.31 2.42
CA ALA A 75 -4.63 4.35 2.31
C ALA A 75 -5.03 4.03 0.84
N SER A 76 -4.03 3.90 -0.02
CA SER A 76 -4.15 3.70 -1.47
C SER A 76 -3.29 2.54 -1.99
N CYS A 77 -3.33 2.30 -3.30
CA CYS A 77 -2.44 1.36 -3.99
C CYS A 77 -0.97 1.76 -3.78
N ARG A 78 -0.09 0.78 -3.50
CA ARG A 78 1.33 1.04 -3.18
C ARG A 78 2.04 1.83 -4.27
N HIS A 79 1.69 1.60 -5.54
CA HIS A 79 2.24 2.32 -6.69
C HIS A 79 2.02 3.85 -6.64
N THR A 80 1.08 4.34 -5.84
CA THR A 80 0.83 5.80 -5.69
C THR A 80 1.64 6.44 -4.56
N HIS A 81 2.16 5.66 -3.62
CA HIS A 81 2.75 6.18 -2.37
C HIS A 81 3.96 7.07 -2.63
N PRO A 82 4.94 6.67 -3.46
CA PRO A 82 6.12 7.49 -3.71
C PRO A 82 5.75 8.86 -4.34
N SER A 83 4.76 8.89 -5.24
CA SER A 83 4.29 10.14 -5.86
C SER A 83 3.55 11.04 -4.87
N VAL A 84 2.81 10.48 -3.92
CA VAL A 84 2.19 11.25 -2.84
C VAL A 84 3.26 11.88 -1.95
N ASP A 85 4.26 11.11 -1.54
CA ASP A 85 5.35 11.60 -0.70
C ASP A 85 6.14 12.72 -1.40
N ALA A 86 6.46 12.55 -2.69
CA ALA A 86 7.12 13.56 -3.50
C ALA A 86 6.26 14.84 -3.63
N LEU A 87 4.95 14.71 -3.86
CA LEU A 87 4.04 15.85 -3.97
C LEU A 87 3.95 16.64 -2.66
N LEU A 88 3.73 15.97 -1.53
CA LEU A 88 3.64 16.62 -0.22
C LEU A 88 4.96 17.29 0.17
N SER A 89 6.11 16.64 -0.11
CA SER A 89 7.45 17.22 0.08
C SER A 89 7.62 18.50 -0.76
N LEU A 90 7.31 18.44 -2.06
CA LEU A 90 7.41 19.57 -2.98
C LEU A 90 6.54 20.75 -2.52
N MET A 91 5.29 20.47 -2.17
CA MET A 91 4.35 21.49 -1.70
C MET A 91 4.84 22.18 -0.44
N GLY A 92 5.34 21.41 0.54
CA GLY A 92 5.90 21.93 1.78
C GLY A 92 7.13 22.81 1.57
N LYS A 93 8.12 22.32 0.78
CA LYS A 93 9.38 23.04 0.50
C LYS A 93 9.14 24.37 -0.23
N ASN A 94 8.21 24.38 -1.17
CA ASN A 94 7.99 25.52 -2.07
C ASN A 94 6.79 26.39 -1.65
N ARG A 95 6.10 26.03 -0.56
CA ARG A 95 4.87 26.68 -0.08
C ARG A 95 3.80 26.76 -1.18
N VAL A 96 3.66 25.68 -1.95
CA VAL A 96 2.65 25.53 -3.00
C VAL A 96 1.40 24.93 -2.39
N SER A 97 0.25 25.60 -2.56
CA SER A 97 -1.05 25.10 -2.12
C SER A 97 -1.76 24.32 -3.23
N PHE A 98 -2.84 23.60 -2.87
CA PHE A 98 -3.70 22.89 -3.82
C PHE A 98 -4.17 23.79 -4.98
N ASP A 99 -4.55 25.04 -4.67
CA ASP A 99 -5.09 25.99 -5.63
C ASP A 99 -4.03 26.61 -6.55
N ASP A 100 -2.75 26.54 -6.17
CA ASP A 100 -1.64 27.05 -6.99
C ASP A 100 -1.27 26.10 -8.13
N ILE A 101 -1.60 24.82 -8.01
CA ILE A 101 -1.20 23.78 -8.94
C ILE A 101 -2.05 23.88 -10.22
N ASP A 102 -1.38 23.96 -11.37
CA ASP A 102 -1.97 23.94 -12.71
C ASP A 102 -2.01 22.51 -13.29
N SER A 103 -0.92 21.76 -13.21
CA SER A 103 -0.88 20.36 -13.64
C SER A 103 0.21 19.57 -12.92
N VAL A 104 0.07 18.24 -12.93
CA VAL A 104 1.05 17.32 -12.34
C VAL A 104 1.39 16.22 -13.34
N LEU A 105 2.66 16.10 -13.70
CA LEU A 105 3.19 14.96 -14.44
C LEU A 105 3.86 14.00 -13.45
N VAL A 106 3.62 12.70 -13.64
CA VAL A 106 4.15 11.64 -12.80
C VAL A 106 4.95 10.67 -13.68
N PRO A 107 6.26 10.92 -13.88
CA PRO A 107 7.16 9.93 -14.46
C PRO A 107 7.19 8.68 -13.57
N THR A 108 6.96 7.50 -14.14
CA THR A 108 6.80 6.25 -13.40
C THR A 108 7.18 5.02 -14.24
N TYR A 109 7.26 3.87 -13.59
CA TYR A 109 7.50 2.55 -14.19
C TYR A 109 6.21 1.90 -14.73
N GLN A 110 6.36 0.94 -15.65
CA GLN A 110 5.27 0.34 -16.41
C GLN A 110 4.27 -0.43 -15.52
N ALA A 111 4.75 -1.13 -14.49
CA ALA A 111 3.88 -1.86 -13.58
C ALA A 111 2.85 -0.94 -12.87
N ALA A 112 3.25 0.29 -12.49
CA ALA A 112 2.32 1.26 -11.92
C ALA A 112 1.24 1.68 -12.93
N ILE A 113 1.62 1.96 -14.18
CA ILE A 113 0.67 2.33 -15.25
C ILE A 113 -0.32 1.20 -15.48
N ASN A 114 0.16 -0.04 -15.58
CA ASN A 114 -0.67 -1.22 -15.80
C ASN A 114 -1.68 -1.43 -14.67
N VAL A 115 -1.26 -1.29 -13.41
CA VAL A 115 -2.15 -1.52 -12.26
C VAL A 115 -3.14 -0.37 -12.06
N LEU A 116 -2.69 0.87 -12.18
CA LEU A 116 -3.51 2.04 -11.84
C LEU A 116 -4.51 2.39 -12.96
N SER A 117 -4.20 2.07 -14.22
CA SER A 117 -5.13 2.24 -15.35
C SER A 117 -6.39 1.37 -15.26
N LEU A 118 -6.34 0.26 -14.50
CA LEU A 118 -7.49 -0.62 -14.29
C LEU A 118 -8.65 0.04 -13.51
N SER A 119 -8.39 1.16 -12.83
CA SER A 119 -9.37 1.85 -12.00
C SER A 119 -10.23 2.87 -12.76
N GLY A 120 -9.96 3.08 -14.05
CA GLY A 120 -10.64 4.10 -14.87
C GLY A 120 -10.56 5.48 -14.20
N ASN A 121 -11.72 6.13 -14.07
CA ASN A 121 -11.83 7.44 -13.42
C ASN A 121 -11.95 7.37 -11.89
N GLY A 122 -11.91 6.18 -11.27
CA GLY A 122 -12.06 6.06 -9.83
C GLY A 122 -13.48 6.45 -9.38
N ASP A 123 -14.49 5.81 -9.93
CA ASP A 123 -15.89 6.18 -9.73
C ASP A 123 -16.45 5.71 -8.37
N THR A 124 -15.81 4.73 -7.75
CA THR A 124 -16.11 4.26 -6.39
C THR A 124 -14.98 4.59 -5.41
N VAL A 125 -15.26 4.57 -4.11
CA VAL A 125 -14.23 4.81 -3.06
C VAL A 125 -13.09 3.81 -3.21
N HIS A 126 -13.41 2.55 -3.52
CA HIS A 126 -12.38 1.53 -3.73
C HIS A 126 -11.53 1.82 -4.97
N GLN A 127 -12.13 2.11 -6.13
CA GLN A 127 -11.39 2.41 -7.36
C GLN A 127 -10.56 3.70 -7.23
N SER A 128 -11.07 4.72 -6.52
CA SER A 128 -10.36 5.98 -6.33
C SER A 128 -8.99 5.82 -5.66
N LYS A 129 -8.84 4.80 -4.80
CA LYS A 129 -7.58 4.41 -4.14
C LYS A 129 -6.56 3.77 -5.10
N PHE A 130 -6.97 3.47 -6.32
CA PHE A 130 -6.12 2.97 -7.42
C PHE A 130 -5.97 4.00 -8.55
N SER A 131 -6.46 5.23 -8.37
CA SER A 131 -6.30 6.32 -9.33
C SER A 131 -5.20 7.27 -8.88
N MET A 132 -4.08 7.34 -9.62
CA MET A 132 -2.96 8.26 -9.29
C MET A 132 -3.47 9.70 -9.14
N GLY A 133 -4.25 10.17 -10.11
CA GLY A 133 -4.75 11.54 -10.12
C GLY A 133 -5.65 11.86 -8.92
N PHE A 134 -6.56 10.96 -8.56
CA PHE A 134 -7.45 11.20 -7.42
C PHE A 134 -6.71 11.12 -6.09
N VAL A 135 -5.78 10.17 -5.94
CA VAL A 135 -4.94 10.05 -4.74
C VAL A 135 -4.07 11.30 -4.55
N LEU A 136 -3.44 11.83 -5.61
CA LEU A 136 -2.67 13.07 -5.54
C LEU A 136 -3.57 14.29 -5.25
N ALA A 137 -4.80 14.33 -5.79
CA ALA A 137 -5.76 15.39 -5.48
C ALA A 137 -6.12 15.43 -3.99
N ILE A 138 -6.43 14.26 -3.41
CA ILE A 138 -6.70 14.11 -1.97
C ILE A 138 -5.51 14.58 -1.15
N ALA A 139 -4.30 14.08 -1.47
CA ALA A 139 -3.09 14.44 -0.76
C ALA A 139 -2.82 15.95 -0.82
N ALA A 140 -2.90 16.56 -2.01
CA ALA A 140 -2.67 18.00 -2.17
C ALA A 140 -3.70 18.85 -1.42
N LYS A 141 -4.99 18.47 -1.44
CA LYS A 141 -6.06 19.24 -0.80
C LYS A 141 -6.08 19.11 0.72
N LYS A 142 -5.84 17.90 1.24
CA LYS A 142 -5.97 17.56 2.66
C LYS A 142 -4.64 17.46 3.41
N GLY A 143 -3.52 17.53 2.69
CA GLY A 143 -2.18 17.31 3.24
C GLY A 143 -1.85 15.84 3.55
N GLN A 144 -2.76 14.91 3.24
CA GLN A 144 -2.63 13.48 3.53
C GLN A 144 -3.61 12.65 2.69
N ALA A 145 -3.38 11.34 2.61
CA ALA A 145 -4.24 10.37 1.93
C ALA A 145 -4.54 9.17 2.85
N MET A 146 -5.19 9.43 4.00
CA MET A 146 -5.56 8.42 5.00
C MET A 146 -6.91 7.77 4.71
N ILE A 147 -7.26 6.72 5.45
CA ILE A 147 -8.49 5.94 5.19
C ILE A 147 -9.77 6.79 5.27
N THR A 148 -9.76 7.80 6.14
CA THR A 148 -10.84 8.76 6.35
C THR A 148 -10.95 9.81 5.26
N ASP A 149 -9.96 9.90 4.37
CA ASP A 149 -9.87 10.95 3.35
C ASP A 149 -10.49 10.53 2.00
N PHE A 150 -10.94 9.28 1.89
CA PHE A 150 -11.61 8.75 0.70
C PHE A 150 -13.08 8.45 1.04
N THR A 151 -13.96 9.42 0.83
CA THR A 151 -15.40 9.31 1.10
C THR A 151 -16.24 9.52 -0.16
N GLU A 152 -17.52 9.12 -0.10
CA GLU A 152 -18.50 9.43 -1.15
C GLU A 152 -18.65 10.94 -1.43
N ALA A 153 -18.45 11.77 -0.40
CA ALA A 153 -18.46 13.22 -0.57
C ALA A 153 -17.24 13.69 -1.39
N ASP A 154 -16.06 13.13 -1.12
CA ASP A 154 -14.84 13.46 -1.85
C ASP A 154 -14.92 13.05 -3.32
N LEU A 155 -15.56 11.92 -3.63
CA LEU A 155 -15.79 11.49 -5.02
C LEU A 155 -16.66 12.46 -5.81
N LYS A 156 -17.54 13.19 -5.13
CA LYS A 156 -18.46 14.17 -5.71
C LYS A 156 -17.89 15.59 -5.71
N ASP A 157 -16.72 15.80 -5.11
CA ASP A 157 -16.06 17.09 -5.05
C ASP A 157 -15.49 17.47 -6.42
N ALA A 158 -16.10 18.46 -7.05
CA ALA A 158 -15.71 18.92 -8.38
C ALA A 158 -14.27 19.44 -8.42
N SER A 159 -13.74 20.00 -7.33
CA SER A 159 -12.37 20.51 -7.29
C SER A 159 -11.35 19.35 -7.31
N LEU A 160 -11.65 18.25 -6.61
CA LEU A 160 -10.83 17.04 -6.63
C LEU A 160 -10.85 16.38 -8.01
N ARG A 161 -12.02 16.32 -8.66
CA ARG A 161 -12.15 15.77 -10.03
C ARG A 161 -11.42 16.62 -11.07
N ALA A 162 -11.49 17.95 -10.96
CA ALA A 162 -10.74 18.86 -11.81
C ALA A 162 -9.22 18.76 -11.57
N PHE A 163 -8.77 18.49 -10.35
CA PHE A 163 -7.35 18.20 -10.09
C PHE A 163 -6.95 16.87 -10.73
N GLN A 164 -7.72 15.80 -10.51
CA GLN A 164 -7.47 14.47 -11.05
C GLN A 164 -7.26 14.50 -12.57
N SER A 165 -8.08 15.25 -13.32
CA SER A 165 -7.96 15.34 -14.78
C SER A 165 -6.69 16.04 -15.28
N ARG A 166 -5.97 16.73 -14.40
CA ARG A 166 -4.71 17.44 -14.70
C ARG A 166 -3.48 16.65 -14.26
N VAL A 167 -3.67 15.41 -13.79
CA VAL A 167 -2.59 14.48 -13.45
C VAL A 167 -2.37 13.50 -14.59
N LYS A 168 -1.13 13.39 -15.07
CA LYS A 168 -0.74 12.43 -16.11
C LYS A 168 0.38 11.53 -15.61
N MET A 169 0.23 10.21 -15.76
CA MET A 169 1.34 9.27 -15.60
C MET A 169 2.08 9.13 -16.94
N GLU A 170 3.41 9.05 -16.88
CA GLU A 170 4.26 8.88 -18.07
C GLU A 170 5.32 7.81 -17.80
N TYR A 171 5.52 6.91 -18.76
CA TYR A 171 6.55 5.89 -18.66
C TYR A 171 7.94 6.54 -18.69
N ASN A 172 8.80 6.14 -17.76
CA ASN A 172 10.18 6.57 -17.69
C ASN A 172 11.10 5.35 -17.55
N ALA A 173 11.97 5.13 -18.54
CA ALA A 173 12.82 3.95 -18.61
C ALA A 173 13.88 3.86 -17.49
N GLU A 174 14.34 4.99 -16.95
CA GLU A 174 15.31 5.02 -15.85
C GLU A 174 14.66 4.67 -14.50
N ILE A 175 13.40 5.07 -14.32
CA ILE A 175 12.61 4.67 -13.15
C ILE A 175 12.21 3.19 -13.28
N ASP A 176 11.84 2.75 -14.49
CA ASP A 176 11.46 1.36 -14.75
C ASP A 176 12.60 0.36 -14.54
N SER A 177 13.82 0.71 -14.96
CA SER A 177 15.00 -0.17 -14.81
C SER A 177 15.40 -0.44 -13.35
N GLN A 178 14.86 0.31 -12.39
CA GLN A 178 15.10 0.11 -10.96
C GLN A 178 13.96 -0.65 -10.26
N PHE A 179 12.85 -0.92 -10.95
CA PHE A 179 11.73 -1.70 -10.41
C PHE A 179 11.98 -3.20 -10.65
N PRO A 180 11.68 -4.09 -9.68
CA PRO A 180 10.97 -3.85 -8.42
C PRO A 180 11.85 -3.52 -7.20
N GLU A 181 13.17 -3.48 -7.34
CA GLU A 181 14.11 -3.24 -6.23
C GLU A 181 13.91 -1.87 -5.58
N ARG A 182 13.49 -0.87 -6.36
CA ARG A 182 13.17 0.48 -5.88
C ARG A 182 11.85 0.97 -6.44
N TRP A 183 11.00 1.46 -5.55
CA TRP A 183 9.70 2.04 -5.88
C TRP A 183 9.83 3.56 -5.90
N GLN A 184 10.64 4.09 -6.81
CA GLN A 184 10.88 5.53 -6.90
C GLN A 184 9.60 6.30 -7.29
N GLY A 185 9.43 7.49 -6.71
CA GLY A 185 8.38 8.44 -7.08
C GLY A 185 8.97 9.74 -7.56
N THR A 186 8.47 10.26 -8.68
CA THR A 186 8.80 11.61 -9.15
C THR A 186 7.51 12.34 -9.49
N VAL A 187 7.43 13.62 -9.14
CA VAL A 187 6.37 14.51 -9.60
C VAL A 187 6.98 15.78 -10.18
N VAL A 188 6.40 16.24 -11.29
CA VAL A 188 6.68 17.55 -11.89
C VAL A 188 5.40 18.36 -11.80
N VAL A 189 5.44 19.43 -11.02
CA VAL A 189 4.30 20.30 -10.73
C VAL A 189 4.47 21.61 -11.48
N GLN A 190 3.54 21.88 -12.39
CA GLN A 190 3.39 23.20 -13.00
C GLN A 190 2.42 24.02 -12.15
N CYS A 191 2.83 25.22 -11.74
CA CYS A 191 1.98 26.15 -11.01
C CYS A 191 1.29 27.12 -11.98
N LYS A 192 0.12 27.64 -11.59
CA LYS A 192 -0.64 28.66 -12.32
C LYS A 192 0.14 29.97 -12.51
N SER A 193 1.12 30.23 -11.65
CA SER A 193 2.04 31.36 -11.79
C SER A 193 3.08 31.19 -12.91
N GLY A 194 3.12 30.04 -13.58
CA GLY A 194 4.14 29.68 -14.57
C GLY A 194 5.40 29.02 -13.99
N LYS A 195 5.54 28.91 -12.66
CA LYS A 195 6.67 28.21 -12.04
C LYS A 195 6.53 26.70 -12.15
N THR A 196 7.64 26.01 -12.35
CA THR A 196 7.70 24.54 -12.40
C THR A 196 8.60 24.04 -11.28
N PHE A 197 8.16 23.00 -10.58
CA PHE A 197 8.95 22.33 -9.55
C PHE A 197 8.98 20.84 -9.83
N THR A 198 10.11 20.20 -9.52
CA THR A 198 10.29 18.75 -9.62
C THR A 198 10.80 18.23 -8.29
N GLU A 199 10.25 17.12 -7.82
CA GLU A 199 10.69 16.43 -6.62
C GLU A 199 10.64 14.92 -6.85
N SER A 200 11.63 14.22 -6.31
CA SER A 200 11.72 12.76 -6.35
C SER A 200 11.99 12.19 -4.97
N VAL A 201 11.45 11.01 -4.71
CA VAL A 201 11.73 10.19 -3.52
C VAL A 201 12.18 8.79 -3.94
N THR A 202 13.19 8.26 -3.26
CA THR A 202 13.75 6.93 -3.56
C THR A 202 12.96 5.81 -2.89
N PHE A 203 12.49 6.05 -1.66
CA PHE A 203 11.75 5.08 -0.85
C PHE A 203 10.43 5.69 -0.39
N ALA A 204 9.37 4.89 -0.36
CA ALA A 204 8.09 5.34 0.16
C ALA A 204 8.14 5.39 1.68
N LYS A 205 7.38 6.32 2.27
CA LYS A 205 7.22 6.37 3.71
C LYS A 205 6.58 5.07 4.23
N GLY A 206 7.29 4.44 5.16
CA GLY A 206 6.98 3.15 5.75
C GLY A 206 7.66 1.95 5.11
N ASP A 207 8.46 2.13 4.06
CA ASP A 207 9.45 1.13 3.63
C ASP A 207 10.51 0.91 4.72
N PRO A 208 11.22 -0.23 4.75
CA PRO A 208 12.26 -0.50 5.74
C PRO A 208 13.35 0.58 5.82
N GLU A 209 13.65 1.24 4.69
CA GLU A 209 14.62 2.34 4.58
C GLU A 209 14.09 3.67 5.13
N LEU A 210 12.77 3.83 5.20
CA LEU A 210 12.10 5.02 5.72
C LEU A 210 10.94 4.60 6.64
N PRO A 211 11.21 3.93 7.77
CA PRO A 211 10.18 3.31 8.59
C PRO A 211 9.31 4.36 9.26
N LEU A 212 8.06 3.99 9.54
CA LEU A 212 7.19 4.82 10.37
C LEU A 212 7.71 4.85 11.80
N THR A 213 7.64 6.03 12.42
CA THR A 213 7.86 6.17 13.86
C THR A 213 6.73 5.49 14.64
N ARG A 214 6.98 5.14 15.91
CA ARG A 214 5.94 4.59 16.79
C ARG A 214 4.73 5.50 16.86
N CYS A 215 4.93 6.81 17.04
CA CYS A 215 3.87 7.80 17.09
C CYS A 215 3.01 7.80 15.82
N GLU A 216 3.61 7.61 14.64
CA GLU A 216 2.86 7.53 13.37
C GLU A 216 2.05 6.24 13.26
N ILE A 217 2.61 5.11 13.69
CA ILE A 217 1.89 3.82 13.74
C ILE A 217 0.71 3.91 14.71
N GLU A 218 0.90 4.52 15.88
CA GLU A 218 -0.14 4.75 16.88
C GLU A 218 -1.23 5.68 16.36
N ALA A 219 -0.87 6.85 15.83
CA ALA A 219 -1.81 7.79 15.23
C ALA A 219 -2.65 7.14 14.12
N LYS A 220 -1.99 6.33 13.28
CA LYS A 220 -2.69 5.55 12.24
C LYS A 220 -3.61 4.49 12.83
N THR A 221 -3.21 3.81 13.91
CA THR A 221 -4.04 2.82 14.62
C THR A 221 -5.29 3.47 15.18
N HIS A 222 -5.18 4.65 15.81
CA HIS A 222 -6.33 5.42 16.27
C HIS A 222 -7.25 5.85 15.12
N ALA A 223 -6.68 6.31 14.00
CA ALA A 223 -7.48 6.69 12.83
C ALA A 223 -8.27 5.49 12.27
N LEU A 224 -7.66 4.30 12.22
CA LEU A 224 -8.31 3.06 11.79
C LEU A 224 -9.40 2.61 12.77
N ALA A 225 -9.12 2.67 14.08
CA ALA A 225 -10.11 2.32 15.11
C ALA A 225 -11.33 3.24 15.05
N LYS A 226 -11.12 4.55 14.92
CA LYS A 226 -12.18 5.54 14.74
C LYS A 226 -12.98 5.27 13.46
N TYR A 227 -12.32 4.98 12.35
CA TYR A 227 -12.97 4.62 11.10
C TYR A 227 -13.83 3.35 11.24
N GLY A 228 -13.35 2.36 11.99
CA GLY A 228 -14.10 1.14 12.33
C GLY A 228 -15.23 1.34 13.35
N GLY A 229 -15.48 2.57 13.81
CA GLY A 229 -16.54 2.87 14.78
C GLY A 229 -16.21 2.49 16.22
N ILE A 230 -14.96 2.20 16.54
CA ILE A 230 -14.52 1.92 17.91
C ILE A 230 -14.52 3.22 18.71
N LYS A 231 -15.34 3.26 19.76
CA LYS A 231 -15.51 4.45 20.63
C LYS A 231 -14.63 4.43 21.88
N ASP A 232 -14.20 3.23 22.31
CA ASP A 232 -13.39 3.05 23.51
C ASP A 232 -11.91 3.29 23.18
N THR A 233 -11.47 4.54 23.29
CA THR A 233 -10.08 4.94 23.01
C THR A 233 -9.12 4.34 24.03
N ASN A 234 -9.51 4.22 25.30
CA ASN A 234 -8.68 3.63 26.34
C ASN A 234 -8.36 2.17 26.04
N LYS A 235 -9.32 1.42 25.50
CA LYS A 235 -9.08 0.05 25.03
C LYS A 235 -8.10 0.02 23.85
N VAL A 236 -8.19 0.96 22.92
CA VAL A 236 -7.24 1.07 21.80
C VAL A 236 -5.83 1.37 22.32
N ASP A 237 -5.69 2.33 23.24
CA ASP A 237 -4.41 2.68 23.88
C ASP A 237 -3.81 1.46 24.60
N SER A 238 -4.63 0.73 25.36
CA SER A 238 -4.20 -0.49 26.04
C SER A 238 -3.71 -1.55 25.06
N LEU A 239 -4.43 -1.79 23.95
CA LEU A 239 -4.02 -2.74 22.92
C LEU A 239 -2.71 -2.34 22.24
N ILE A 240 -2.52 -1.04 21.96
CA ILE A 240 -1.27 -0.50 21.41
C ILE A 240 -0.11 -0.79 22.37
N GLN A 241 -0.27 -0.48 23.66
CA GLN A 241 0.79 -0.71 24.65
C GLN A 241 1.12 -2.20 24.80
N ARG A 242 0.10 -3.07 24.80
CA ARG A 242 0.31 -4.52 24.83
C ARG A 242 1.03 -5.01 23.57
N ALA A 243 0.67 -4.51 22.39
CA ALA A 243 1.34 -4.86 21.14
C ALA A 243 2.82 -4.44 21.12
N TRP A 244 3.17 -3.29 21.71
CA TRP A 244 4.56 -2.86 21.84
C TRP A 244 5.39 -3.66 22.84
N ASN A 245 4.75 -4.43 23.71
CA ASN A 245 5.38 -5.28 24.72
C ASN A 245 5.01 -6.76 24.51
N LEU A 246 4.71 -7.15 23.27
CA LEU A 246 4.16 -8.47 22.94
C LEU A 246 5.07 -9.62 23.41
N GLU A 247 6.38 -9.42 23.38
CA GLU A 247 7.38 -10.37 23.86
C GLU A 247 7.30 -10.66 25.37
N HIS A 248 6.61 -9.78 26.13
CA HIS A 248 6.38 -9.93 27.57
C HIS A 248 4.95 -10.41 27.89
N GLU A 249 4.08 -10.56 26.90
CA GLU A 249 2.72 -11.08 27.08
C GLU A 249 2.74 -12.59 27.30
N LYS A 250 1.95 -13.07 28.27
CA LYS A 250 1.86 -14.52 28.58
C LYS A 250 1.10 -15.30 27.51
N ASP A 251 0.06 -14.69 26.95
CA ASP A 251 -0.72 -15.21 25.85
C ASP A 251 -1.32 -14.06 25.04
N VAL A 252 -1.85 -14.37 23.85
CA VAL A 252 -2.46 -13.37 22.95
C VAL A 252 -3.95 -13.14 23.24
N LYS A 253 -4.47 -13.59 24.41
CA LYS A 253 -5.89 -13.38 24.71
C LYS A 253 -6.19 -11.91 24.93
N GLY A 254 -7.40 -11.52 24.53
CA GLY A 254 -7.87 -10.14 24.62
C GLY A 254 -7.29 -9.18 23.57
N PHE A 255 -6.49 -9.67 22.61
CA PHE A 255 -6.10 -8.90 21.41
C PHE A 255 -7.19 -8.88 20.33
N VAL A 256 -8.19 -9.75 20.41
CA VAL A 256 -9.31 -9.85 19.47
C VAL A 256 -10.59 -9.37 20.17
N PHE A 257 -11.39 -8.58 19.44
CA PHE A 257 -12.67 -8.04 19.91
C PHE A 257 -13.75 -9.12 20.02
#